data_AF-A0A391PJ62-F1
#
_entry.id   AF-A0A391PJ62-F1
#
_cell.length_a   1.000
_cell.length_b   1.000
_cell.length_c   1.000
_cell.angle_alpha   90.00
_cell.angle_beta   90.00
_cell.angle_gamma   90.00
#
_symmetry.space_group_name_H-M   'P 1'
#
loop_
_entity.id
_entity.type
_entity.pdbx_description
1 polymer ?
#
loop_
_entity_poly.entity_id
_entity_poly.type
_entity_poly.pdbx_seq_one_letter_code
_entity_poly.pdbx_strand_id
1 'polypeptide(L)'
;MHRNPDDLPSALLETQRRQLSEVTSVSCFDAWRDSLVATSGRSGDPPGGALGVLIARLADRNEGAREEAASYFAGWHRLLATTMRRLQDRGRLHHDADPEALATGLVAGVQGGYLRARASGSPHHLLVAIEMALAHIRSFADQV
;
A
#
# COMPACT_ATOMS: atom_id res chain seq x y z
N MET A 1 2.60 -19.48 -20.24
CA MET A 1 2.32 -19.67 -18.80
C MET A 1 1.04 -18.93 -18.48
N HIS A 2 -0.09 -19.65 -18.39
CA HIS A 2 -1.39 -19.05 -18.07
C HIS A 2 -1.44 -18.83 -16.55
N ARG A 3 -1.31 -17.58 -16.08
CA ARG A 3 -1.44 -17.26 -14.66
C ARG A 3 -2.93 -17.38 -14.31
N ASN A 4 -3.27 -18.26 -13.36
CA ASN A 4 -4.65 -18.40 -12.89
C ASN A 4 -5.13 -17.04 -12.34
N PRO A 5 -6.28 -16.49 -12.79
CA PRO A 5 -6.80 -15.22 -12.27
C PRO A 5 -6.98 -15.21 -10.74
N ASP A 6 -7.19 -16.37 -10.11
CA ASP A 6 -7.36 -16.49 -8.65
C ASP A 6 -6.04 -16.32 -7.87
N ASP A 7 -4.87 -16.38 -8.52
CA ASP A 7 -3.55 -16.21 -7.87
C ASP A 7 -3.08 -14.75 -7.81
N LEU A 8 -3.83 -13.82 -8.42
CA LEU A 8 -3.46 -12.41 -8.51
C LEU A 8 -3.28 -11.73 -7.14
N PRO A 9 -4.17 -11.92 -6.13
CA PRO A 9 -4.01 -11.30 -4.81
C PRO A 9 -2.74 -11.76 -4.10
N SER A 10 -2.47 -13.07 -4.13
CA SER A 10 -1.29 -13.68 -3.51
C SER A 10 0.00 -13.22 -4.17
N ALA A 11 0.04 -13.16 -5.50
CA ALA A 11 1.20 -12.67 -6.24
C ALA A 11 1.48 -11.18 -5.94
N LEU A 12 0.43 -10.36 -5.84
CA LEU A 12 0.58 -8.94 -5.51
C LEU A 12 1.08 -8.74 -4.06
N LEU A 13 0.55 -9.51 -3.11
CA LEU A 13 1.03 -9.50 -1.73
C LEU A 13 2.51 -9.90 -1.65
N GLU A 14 2.93 -10.89 -2.43
CA GLU A 14 4.34 -11.30 -2.48
C GLU A 14 5.25 -10.20 -3.05
N THR A 15 4.78 -9.44 -4.04
CA THR A 15 5.49 -8.23 -4.52
C THR A 15 5.61 -7.20 -3.40
N GLN A 16 4.52 -6.88 -2.70
CA GLN A 16 4.54 -5.92 -1.60
C GLN A 16 5.42 -6.39 -0.45
N ARG A 17 5.39 -7.68 -0.10
CA ARG A 17 6.24 -8.29 0.93
C ARG A 17 7.72 -8.10 0.63
N ARG A 18 8.13 -8.32 -0.62
CA ARG A 18 9.52 -8.12 -1.07
C ARG A 18 9.95 -6.66 -1.04
N GLN A 19 9.07 -5.73 -1.40
CA GLN A 19 9.40 -4.29 -1.34
C GLN A 19 9.49 -3.80 0.10
N LEU A 20 8.57 -4.25 0.97
CA LEU A 20 8.54 -3.87 2.38
C LEU A 20 9.59 -4.60 3.22
N SER A 21 10.17 -5.72 2.77
CA SER A 21 11.30 -6.37 3.46
C SER A 21 12.56 -5.51 3.44
N GLU A 22 12.75 -4.71 2.38
CA GLU A 22 13.88 -3.79 2.23
C GLU A 22 13.74 -2.52 3.09
N VAL A 23 12.56 -2.26 3.67
CA VAL A 23 12.32 -1.08 4.51
C VAL A 23 12.98 -1.28 5.88
N THR A 24 14.16 -0.69 6.05
CA THR A 24 14.96 -0.78 7.28
C THR A 24 15.02 0.53 8.07
N SER A 25 14.60 1.64 7.45
CA SER A 25 14.37 2.96 8.07
C SER A 25 13.08 3.58 7.52
N VAL A 26 12.59 4.65 8.15
CA VAL A 26 11.44 5.40 7.63
C VAL A 26 11.74 6.06 6.28
N SER A 27 13.00 6.42 6.00
CA SER A 27 13.42 6.92 4.68
C SER A 27 13.36 5.87 3.57
N CYS A 28 13.40 4.58 3.89
CA CYS A 28 13.24 3.51 2.88
C CYS A 28 11.81 3.45 2.30
N PHE A 29 10.83 4.13 2.90
CA PHE A 29 9.49 4.24 2.31
C PHE A 29 9.46 5.07 1.02
N ASP A 30 10.48 5.89 0.75
CA ASP A 30 10.54 6.72 -0.46
C ASP A 30 10.64 5.86 -1.72
N ALA A 31 11.50 4.84 -1.72
CA ALA A 31 11.65 3.91 -2.84
C ALA A 31 10.36 3.08 -3.08
N TRP A 32 9.68 2.70 -1.99
CA TRP A 32 8.39 2.01 -2.07
C TRP A 32 7.29 2.93 -2.65
N ARG A 33 7.21 4.18 -2.18
CA ARG A 33 6.31 5.22 -2.74
C ARG A 33 6.57 5.42 -4.23
N ASP A 34 7.81 5.60 -4.63
CA ASP A 34 8.18 5.85 -6.03
C ASP A 34 7.76 4.68 -6.93
N SER A 35 7.86 3.44 -6.43
CA SER A 35 7.35 2.27 -7.13
C SER A 35 5.82 2.30 -7.31
N LEU A 36 5.06 2.70 -6.28
CA LEU A 36 3.60 2.85 -6.39
C LEU A 36 3.20 3.96 -7.37
N VAL A 37 3.90 5.10 -7.34
CA VAL A 37 3.62 6.22 -8.24
C VAL A 37 3.96 5.85 -9.69
N ALA A 38 5.10 5.22 -9.93
CA ALA A 38 5.53 4.80 -11.28
C ALA A 38 4.57 3.79 -11.92
N THR A 39 3.89 2.96 -11.12
CA THR A 39 2.90 1.98 -11.60
C THR A 39 1.52 2.59 -11.80
N SER A 40 1.24 3.78 -11.24
CA SER A 40 -0.06 4.46 -11.36
C SER A 40 -0.28 5.23 -12.67
N GLY A 41 0.79 5.61 -13.38
CA GLY A 41 0.74 6.49 -14.56
C GLY A 41 0.72 5.78 -15.92
N ARG A 42 0.78 4.45 -15.96
CA ARG A 42 0.78 3.71 -17.23
C ARG A 42 -0.64 3.62 -17.79
N SER A 43 -0.88 4.31 -18.89
CA SER A 43 -2.13 4.21 -19.66
C SER A 43 -2.34 2.76 -20.11
N GLY A 44 -3.37 2.10 -19.57
CA GLY A 44 -3.71 0.70 -19.88
C GLY A 44 -3.45 -0.31 -18.75
N ASP A 45 -2.68 0.04 -17.72
CA ASP A 45 -2.58 -0.76 -16.50
C ASP A 45 -3.74 -0.40 -15.55
N PRO A 46 -4.36 -1.36 -14.82
CA PRO A 46 -5.29 -1.01 -13.77
C PRO A 46 -4.54 -0.16 -12.72
N PRO A 47 -5.07 1.01 -12.29
CA PRO A 47 -4.38 1.90 -11.36
C PRO A 47 -4.21 1.17 -10.02
N GLY A 48 -2.98 1.08 -9.54
CA GLY A 48 -2.62 0.28 -8.36
C GLY A 48 -2.54 -1.22 -8.60
N GLY A 49 -2.43 -1.63 -9.87
CA GLY A 49 -2.37 -3.02 -10.26
C GLY A 49 -3.62 -3.77 -9.78
N ALA A 50 -3.44 -4.86 -9.05
CA ALA A 50 -4.54 -5.74 -8.65
C ALA A 50 -5.60 -5.05 -7.77
N LEU A 51 -5.32 -3.86 -7.24
CA LEU A 51 -6.27 -3.05 -6.51
C LEU A 51 -7.40 -2.49 -7.38
N GLY A 52 -7.06 -1.98 -8.57
CA GLY A 52 -8.05 -1.58 -9.56
C GLY A 52 -8.86 -2.77 -10.10
N VAL A 53 -8.25 -3.96 -10.18
CA VAL A 53 -8.92 -5.22 -10.56
C VAL A 53 -9.87 -5.70 -9.47
N LEU A 54 -9.44 -5.68 -8.20
CA LEU A 54 -10.27 -6.07 -7.05
C LEU A 54 -11.45 -5.11 -6.86
N ILE A 55 -11.23 -3.79 -6.98
CA ILE A 55 -12.30 -2.79 -6.93
C ILE A 55 -13.28 -2.94 -8.10
N ALA A 56 -12.79 -3.27 -9.31
CA ALA A 56 -13.66 -3.55 -10.44
C ALA A 56 -14.51 -4.82 -10.21
N ARG A 57 -13.93 -5.90 -9.64
CA ARG A 57 -14.67 -7.13 -9.30
C ARG A 57 -15.67 -6.95 -8.16
N LEU A 58 -15.41 -6.03 -7.22
CA LEU A 58 -16.37 -5.65 -6.17
C LEU A 58 -17.65 -5.03 -6.74
N ALA A 59 -17.56 -4.33 -7.89
CA ALA A 59 -18.70 -3.72 -8.55
C ALA A 59 -19.69 -4.75 -9.16
N ASP A 60 -19.20 -5.96 -9.46
CA ASP A 60 -20.00 -7.04 -10.08
C ASP A 60 -20.87 -7.84 -9.06
N ARG A 61 -20.95 -7.40 -7.80
CA ARG A 61 -21.75 -8.04 -6.71
C ARG A 61 -21.42 -9.52 -6.46
N ASN A 62 -20.19 -9.94 -6.74
CA ASN A 62 -19.71 -11.29 -6.42
C ASN A 62 -19.20 -11.33 -4.97
N GLU A 63 -19.84 -12.13 -4.10
CA GLU A 63 -19.44 -12.30 -2.70
C GLU A 63 -17.99 -12.79 -2.56
N GLY A 64 -17.55 -13.69 -3.45
CA GLY A 64 -16.16 -14.17 -3.47
C GLY A 64 -15.15 -13.06 -3.76
N ALA A 65 -15.51 -12.10 -4.61
CA ALA A 65 -14.64 -10.93 -4.86
C ALA A 65 -14.54 -10.01 -3.64
N ARG A 66 -15.57 -9.97 -2.78
CA ARG A 66 -15.53 -9.22 -1.52
C ARG A 66 -14.59 -9.85 -0.52
N GLU A 67 -14.66 -11.17 -0.35
CA GLU A 67 -13.77 -11.91 0.54
C GLU A 67 -12.31 -11.85 0.06
N GLU A 68 -12.06 -11.98 -1.25
CA GLU A 68 -10.73 -11.83 -1.82
C GLU A 68 -10.14 -10.42 -1.59
N ALA A 69 -10.93 -9.37 -1.83
CA ALA A 69 -10.49 -8.00 -1.60
C ALA A 69 -10.22 -7.74 -0.11
N ALA A 70 -11.10 -8.21 0.78
CA ALA A 70 -10.91 -8.10 2.22
C ALA A 70 -9.64 -8.82 2.69
N SER A 71 -9.40 -10.04 2.18
CA SER A 71 -8.19 -10.82 2.47
C SER A 71 -6.92 -10.12 1.98
N TYR A 72 -6.95 -9.57 0.76
CA TYR A 72 -5.84 -8.79 0.22
C TYR A 72 -5.51 -7.58 1.09
N PHE A 73 -6.51 -6.76 1.47
CA PHE A 73 -6.28 -5.58 2.30
C PHE A 73 -5.82 -5.93 3.70
N ALA A 74 -6.36 -6.98 4.30
CA ALA A 74 -5.90 -7.49 5.60
C ALA A 74 -4.43 -7.96 5.53
N GLY A 75 -4.05 -8.64 4.46
CA GLY A 75 -2.66 -9.05 4.23
C GLY A 75 -1.71 -7.86 4.08
N TRP A 76 -2.10 -6.85 3.30
CA TRP A 76 -1.27 -5.67 3.07
C TRP A 76 -1.13 -4.80 4.33
N HIS A 77 -2.23 -4.62 5.07
CA HIS A 77 -2.23 -3.97 6.37
C HIS A 77 -1.28 -4.68 7.36
N ARG A 78 -1.38 -6.01 7.48
CA ARG A 78 -0.48 -6.81 8.32
C ARG A 78 0.99 -6.65 7.95
N LEU A 79 1.32 -6.58 6.64
CA LEU A 79 2.70 -6.35 6.18
C LEU A 79 3.22 -4.98 6.64
N LEU A 80 2.41 -3.94 6.52
CA LEU A 80 2.78 -2.59 6.94
C LEU A 80 2.90 -2.47 8.46
N ALA A 81 1.94 -3.00 9.23
CA ALA A 81 2.00 -3.02 10.68
C ALA A 81 3.21 -3.81 11.19
N THR A 82 3.55 -4.94 10.54
CA THR A 82 4.77 -5.71 10.85
C THR A 82 6.04 -4.90 10.54
N THR A 83 6.05 -4.14 9.46
CA THR A 83 7.17 -3.27 9.11
C THR A 83 7.35 -2.17 10.15
N MET A 84 6.27 -1.53 10.60
CA MET A 84 6.28 -0.51 11.65
C MET A 84 6.76 -1.07 12.99
N ARG A 85 6.27 -2.24 13.41
CA ARG A 85 6.78 -2.94 14.61
C ARG A 85 8.28 -3.22 14.52
N ARG A 86 8.75 -3.71 13.38
CA ARG A 86 10.20 -3.92 13.14
C ARG A 86 11.01 -2.63 13.25
N LEU A 87 10.44 -1.48 12.87
CA LEU A 87 11.10 -0.18 13.03
C LEU A 87 11.13 0.24 14.51
N GLN A 88 10.07 -0.02 15.28
CA GLN A 88 10.07 0.18 16.74
C GLN A 88 11.11 -0.67 17.44
N ASP A 89 11.17 -1.98 17.12
CA ASP A 89 12.14 -2.92 17.68
C ASP A 89 13.60 -2.49 17.44
N ARG A 90 13.85 -1.69 16.39
CA ARG A 90 15.16 -1.15 16.01
C ARG A 90 15.41 0.26 16.52
N GLY A 91 14.50 0.84 17.30
CA GLY A 91 14.59 2.23 17.76
C GLY A 91 14.54 3.25 16.62
N ARG A 92 13.87 2.93 15.52
CA ARG A 92 13.69 3.81 14.35
C ARG A 92 12.30 4.44 14.27
N LEU A 93 11.40 4.04 15.15
CA LEU A 93 10.06 4.57 15.32
C LEU A 93 9.76 4.59 16.83
N HIS A 94 9.18 5.68 17.33
CA HIS A 94 8.87 5.82 18.75
C HIS A 94 7.84 4.77 19.21
N HIS A 95 7.91 4.37 20.48
CA HIS A 95 7.02 3.34 21.04
C HIS A 95 5.56 3.82 21.19
N ASP A 96 5.33 5.14 21.27
CA ASP A 96 3.98 5.74 21.28
C ASP A 96 3.27 5.67 19.91
N ALA A 97 4.00 5.34 18.84
CA ALA A 97 3.39 5.15 17.52
C ALA A 97 2.54 3.88 17.54
N ASP A 98 1.27 3.98 17.14
CA ASP A 98 0.40 2.81 16.96
C ASP A 98 0.62 2.19 15.56
N PRO A 99 1.28 1.02 15.44
CA PRO A 99 1.56 0.40 14.14
C PRO A 99 0.30 0.01 13.36
N GLU A 100 -0.78 -0.35 14.06
CA GLU A 100 -2.02 -0.77 13.43
C GLU A 100 -2.75 0.44 12.84
N ALA A 101 -2.84 1.53 13.59
CA ALA A 101 -3.44 2.78 13.12
C ALA A 101 -2.64 3.42 11.98
N LEU A 102 -1.31 3.45 12.09
CA LEU A 102 -0.44 3.96 11.03
C LEU A 102 -0.56 3.12 9.75
N ALA A 103 -0.62 1.79 9.86
CA ALA A 103 -0.83 0.92 8.71
C ALA A 103 -2.20 1.15 8.06
N THR A 104 -3.27 1.29 8.87
CA THR A 104 -4.61 1.62 8.37
C THR A 104 -4.62 2.94 7.61
N GLY A 105 -4.02 4.00 8.19
CA GLY A 105 -3.94 5.31 7.56
C GLY A 105 -3.18 5.29 6.24
N LEU A 106 -2.03 4.59 6.20
CA LEU A 106 -1.23 4.47 4.99
C LEU A 106 -1.95 3.69 3.89
N VAL A 107 -2.56 2.53 4.20
CA VAL A 107 -3.35 1.77 3.23
C VAL A 107 -4.48 2.64 2.68
N ALA A 108 -5.26 3.30 3.54
CA ALA A 108 -6.37 4.16 3.14
C ALA A 108 -5.90 5.34 2.26
N GLY A 109 -4.78 5.98 2.59
CA GLY A 109 -4.17 7.04 1.80
C GLY A 109 -3.80 6.56 0.39
N VAL A 110 -3.18 5.39 0.28
CA VAL A 110 -2.87 4.80 -1.03
C VAL A 110 -4.16 4.50 -1.83
N GLN A 111 -5.20 3.96 -1.18
CA GLN A 111 -6.48 3.69 -1.86
C GLN A 111 -7.12 4.94 -2.45
N GLY A 112 -7.28 5.97 -1.62
CA GLY A 112 -7.85 7.25 -2.05
C GLY A 112 -6.99 7.92 -3.12
N GLY A 113 -5.67 7.80 -3.00
CA GLY A 113 -4.70 8.28 -3.97
C GLY A 113 -4.88 7.66 -5.35
N TYR A 114 -4.99 6.32 -5.44
CA TYR A 114 -5.22 5.62 -6.71
C TYR A 114 -6.55 6.01 -7.35
N LEU A 115 -7.62 6.09 -6.56
CA LEU A 115 -8.94 6.50 -7.04
C LEU A 115 -8.89 7.90 -7.67
N ARG A 116 -8.26 8.87 -6.99
CA ARG A 116 -8.12 10.25 -7.49
C ARG A 116 -7.20 10.36 -8.69
N ALA A 117 -6.08 9.61 -8.69
CA ALA A 117 -5.17 9.59 -9.83
C ALA A 117 -5.87 9.10 -11.10
N ARG A 118 -6.75 8.10 -10.97
CA ARG A 118 -7.60 7.63 -12.08
C ARG A 118 -8.60 8.68 -12.54
N ALA A 119 -9.35 9.27 -11.60
CA ALA A 119 -10.41 10.22 -11.92
C ALA A 119 -9.89 11.48 -12.62
N SER A 120 -8.65 11.89 -12.29
CA SER A 120 -8.01 13.09 -12.83
C SER A 120 -7.03 12.82 -13.98
N GLY A 121 -6.63 11.57 -14.21
CA GLY A 121 -5.53 11.22 -15.11
C GLY A 121 -4.14 11.67 -14.62
N SER A 122 -3.98 12.01 -13.34
CA SER A 122 -2.74 12.56 -12.78
C SER A 122 -2.21 11.73 -11.60
N PRO A 123 -0.99 11.17 -11.68
CA PRO A 123 -0.38 10.41 -10.58
C PRO A 123 -0.04 11.28 -9.36
N HIS A 124 -0.10 12.60 -9.51
CA HIS A 124 0.19 13.56 -8.44
C HIS A 124 -0.71 13.36 -7.21
N HIS A 125 -1.98 13.00 -7.38
CA HIS A 125 -2.87 12.77 -6.24
C HIS A 125 -2.46 11.57 -5.38
N LEU A 126 -1.92 10.52 -6.01
CA LEU A 126 -1.38 9.37 -5.29
C LEU A 126 -0.12 9.76 -4.53
N LEU A 127 0.79 10.48 -5.17
CA LEU A 127 2.01 10.98 -4.54
C LEU A 127 1.71 11.80 -3.28
N VAL A 128 0.80 12.78 -3.39
CA VAL A 128 0.43 13.64 -2.26
C VAL A 128 -0.19 12.83 -1.11
N ALA A 129 -1.07 11.87 -1.41
CA ALA A 129 -1.70 11.05 -0.38
C ALA A 129 -0.69 10.17 0.38
N ILE A 130 0.25 9.55 -0.35
CA ILE A 130 1.32 8.75 0.27
C ILE A 130 2.25 9.65 1.08
N GLU A 131 2.65 10.81 0.56
CA GLU A 131 3.53 11.73 1.28
C GLU A 131 2.92 12.24 2.58
N MET A 132 1.62 12.53 2.60
CA MET A 132 0.94 12.95 3.83
C MET A 132 0.94 11.83 4.88
N ALA A 133 0.67 10.58 4.48
CA ALA A 133 0.71 9.44 5.39
C ALA A 133 2.13 9.15 5.88
N LEU A 134 3.14 9.21 4.99
CA LEU A 134 4.54 9.05 5.36
C LEU A 134 5.04 10.18 6.24
N ALA A 135 4.62 11.43 6.02
CA ALA A 135 4.95 12.56 6.90
C ALA A 135 4.44 12.33 8.32
N HIS A 136 3.23 11.78 8.48
CA HIS A 136 2.72 11.41 9.79
C HIS A 136 3.50 10.25 10.43
N ILE A 137 3.91 9.24 9.65
CA ILE A 137 4.79 8.17 10.17
C ILE A 137 6.15 8.76 10.58
N ARG A 138 6.72 9.66 9.77
CA ARG A 138 7.98 10.37 10.04
C ARG A 138 7.90 11.26 11.29
N SER A 139 6.72 11.76 11.69
CA SER A 139 6.60 12.52 12.94
C SER A 139 6.82 11.67 14.20
N PHE A 140 6.77 10.34 14.07
CA PHE A 140 7.15 9.39 15.13
C PHE A 140 8.57 8.85 14.96
N ALA A 141 9.29 9.20 13.89
CA ALA A 141 10.68 8.83 13.73
C ALA A 141 11.53 9.87 14.47
N ASP A 142 12.43 9.41 15.35
CA ASP A 142 13.32 10.32 16.07
C ASP A 142 14.10 11.18 15.08
N GLN A 143 14.03 12.50 15.25
CA GLN A 143 14.92 13.46 14.62
C GLN A 143 16.28 13.33 15.31
N VAL A 144 17.10 12.37 14.87
CA VAL A 144 18.53 12.35 15.23
C VAL A 144 19.31 13.05 14.13
#